data_AF-A0A672ZAY2-F1
#
_entry.id   AF-A0A672ZAY2-F1
#
_cell.length_a   1.000
_cell.length_b   1.000
_cell.length_c   1.000
_cell.angle_alpha   90.00
_cell.angle_beta   90.00
_cell.angle_gamma   90.00
#
_symmetry.space_group_name_H-M   'P 1'
#
loop_
_entity.id
_entity.type
_entity.pdbx_description
1 polymer ?
#
loop_
_entity_poly.entity_id
_entity_poly.type
_entity_poly.pdbx_seq_one_letter_code
_entity_poly.pdbx_strand_id
1 'polypeptide(L)'
;QGEITQVILPTSSEKVLDLCDNQEQMKKMTVMQVKKKITEQLIGPDTDLRLVFGTQTLEDLQLLSSYGIKHLSIIRTLLRVAGGTR
;
A
#
# COMPACT_ATOMS: atom_id res chain seq x y z
N GLN A 1 -3.09 5.25 -21.96
CA GLN A 1 -3.84 4.36 -21.05
C GLN A 1 -3.03 4.26 -19.78
N GLY A 2 -3.44 4.95 -18.72
CA GLY A 2 -2.72 4.92 -17.43
C GLY A 2 -2.97 3.60 -16.71
N GLU A 3 -1.90 2.94 -16.28
CA GLU A 3 -1.95 1.63 -15.63
C GLU A 3 -1.91 1.81 -14.12
N ILE A 4 -3.09 1.92 -13.50
CA ILE A 4 -3.21 2.26 -12.08
C ILE A 4 -3.14 0.98 -11.23
N THR A 5 -2.33 1.02 -10.17
CA THR A 5 -2.35 0.01 -9.10
C THR A 5 -2.99 0.59 -7.87
N GLN A 6 -4.11 0.01 -7.47
CA GLN A 6 -5.00 0.52 -6.43
C GLN A 6 -4.75 -0.24 -5.14
N VAL A 7 -4.38 0.49 -4.08
CA VAL A 7 -4.31 -0.05 -2.73
C VAL A 7 -5.59 0.31 -2.00
N ILE A 8 -6.28 -0.72 -1.47
CA ILE A 8 -7.52 -0.54 -0.72
C ILE A 8 -7.22 -0.67 0.76
N LEU A 9 -7.58 0.36 1.50
CA LEU A 9 -7.46 0.41 2.96
C LEU A 9 -8.78 0.06 3.63
N PRO A 10 -8.77 -0.86 4.63
CA PRO A 10 -9.90 -1.06 5.53
C PRO A 10 -9.87 0.05 6.59
N THR A 11 -9.91 1.30 6.15
CA THR A 11 -10.37 2.39 7.00
C THR A 11 -11.90 2.31 7.07
N SER A 12 -12.55 2.98 8.03
CA SER A 12 -14.02 3.01 8.12
C SER A 12 -14.71 3.51 6.84
N SER A 13 -13.93 4.02 5.87
CA SER A 13 -14.28 4.20 4.47
C SER A 13 -13.24 3.49 3.60
N GLU A 14 -13.67 2.69 2.62
CA GLU A 14 -12.79 2.09 1.62
C GLU A 14 -12.11 3.22 0.83
N LYS A 15 -10.80 3.37 1.00
CA LYS A 15 -10.03 4.44 0.37
C LYS A 15 -9.04 3.85 -0.62
N VAL A 16 -9.10 4.36 -1.84
CA VAL A 16 -8.25 3.94 -2.94
C VAL A 16 -7.17 4.98 -3.15
N LEU A 17 -5.90 4.56 -3.09
CA LEU A 17 -4.76 5.43 -3.34
C LEU A 17 -3.99 4.99 -4.59
N ASP A 18 -3.80 5.94 -5.50
CA ASP A 18 -2.92 5.83 -6.65
C ASP A 18 -1.45 6.01 -6.23
N LEU A 19 -0.65 4.95 -6.36
CA LEU A 19 0.75 4.97 -5.92
C LEU A 19 1.72 5.50 -7.00
N CYS A 20 1.46 5.20 -8.26
CA CYS A 20 2.31 5.50 -9.41
C CYS A 20 1.48 5.62 -10.69
N ASP A 21 1.84 6.57 -11.55
CA ASP A 21 1.24 6.76 -12.88
C ASP A 21 1.72 5.71 -13.92
N ASN A 22 2.86 5.05 -13.65
CA ASN A 22 3.53 4.13 -14.59
C ASN A 22 4.01 2.83 -13.91
N GLN A 23 3.96 1.70 -14.66
CA GLN A 23 4.42 0.38 -14.20
C GLN A 23 5.92 0.35 -13.83
N GLU A 24 6.77 1.09 -14.55
CA GLU A 24 8.21 1.12 -14.26
C GLU A 24 8.52 1.79 -12.91
N GLN A 25 7.77 2.83 -12.55
CA GLN A 25 7.85 3.45 -11.23
C GLN A 25 7.41 2.48 -10.13
N MET A 26 6.35 1.73 -10.40
CA MET A 26 5.89 0.70 -9.47
C MET A 26 6.92 -0.43 -9.27
N LYS A 27 7.60 -0.88 -10.33
CA LYS A 27 8.56 -1.98 -10.26
C LYS A 27 9.78 -1.66 -9.40
N LYS A 28 10.19 -0.39 -9.36
CA LYS A 28 11.31 0.08 -8.53
C LYS A 28 10.90 0.56 -7.15
N MET A 29 9.60 0.52 -6.82
CA MET A 29 9.09 0.92 -5.52
C MET A 29 9.09 -0.26 -4.55
N THR A 30 9.62 -0.02 -3.35
CA THR A 30 9.61 -1.00 -2.26
C THR A 30 8.31 -0.93 -1.48
N VAL A 31 7.95 -2.02 -0.83
CA VAL A 31 6.80 -2.08 0.08
C VAL A 31 6.93 -1.04 1.19
N MET A 32 8.14 -0.78 1.69
CA MET A 32 8.38 0.29 2.67
C MET A 32 7.95 1.66 2.14
N GLN A 33 8.36 2.04 0.92
CA GLN A 33 7.99 3.34 0.37
C GLN A 33 6.48 3.47 0.16
N VAL A 34 5.83 2.39 -0.24
CA VAL A 34 4.38 2.34 -0.41
C VAL A 34 3.68 2.52 0.93
N LYS A 35 4.09 1.76 1.97
CA LYS A 35 3.60 1.92 3.35
C LYS A 35 3.73 3.37 3.76
N LYS A 36 4.95 3.90 3.70
CA LYS A 36 5.26 5.25 4.16
C LYS A 36 4.40 6.30 3.45
N LYS A 37 4.27 6.22 2.13
CA LYS A 37 3.46 7.15 1.34
C LYS A 37 1.97 7.08 1.71
N ILE A 38 1.45 5.87 1.95
CA ILE A 38 0.07 5.68 2.43
C ILE A 38 -0.10 6.28 3.83
N THR A 39 0.81 5.96 4.75
CA THR A 39 0.72 6.42 6.13
C THR A 39 0.82 7.94 6.19
N GLU A 40 1.82 8.54 5.54
CA GLU A 40 2.03 9.99 5.51
C GLU A 40 0.86 10.75 4.87
N GLN A 41 0.25 10.22 3.80
CA GLN A 41 -0.83 10.93 3.10
C GLN A 41 -2.22 10.70 3.67
N LEU A 42 -2.50 9.56 4.32
CA LEU A 42 -3.85 9.19 4.69
C LEU A 42 -4.09 9.05 6.20
N ILE A 43 -3.07 8.71 7.01
CA ILE A 43 -3.28 8.26 8.40
C ILE A 43 -2.31 8.89 9.42
N GLY A 44 -1.24 9.54 8.97
CA GLY A 44 -0.21 10.16 9.81
C GLY A 44 0.93 9.21 10.21
N PRO A 45 2.10 9.73 10.57
CA PRO A 45 3.35 8.96 10.76
C PRO A 45 3.30 7.92 11.89
N ASP A 46 2.39 8.05 12.86
CA ASP A 46 2.27 7.17 14.03
C ASP A 46 1.50 5.86 13.77
N THR A 47 1.11 5.61 12.52
CA THR A 47 0.28 4.45 12.19
C THR A 47 1.10 3.31 11.59
N ASP A 48 1.08 2.16 12.26
CA ASP A 48 1.61 0.91 11.71
C ASP A 48 0.66 0.32 10.66
N LEU A 49 1.20 0.08 9.47
CA LEU A 49 0.45 -0.36 8.30
C LEU A 49 1.07 -1.63 7.71
N ARG A 50 0.26 -2.69 7.58
CA ARG A 50 0.67 -3.96 6.98
C ARG A 50 0.04 -4.10 5.60
N LEU A 51 0.86 -4.28 4.56
CA LEU A 51 0.33 -4.65 3.24
C LEU A 51 0.15 -6.17 3.19
N VAL A 52 -0.98 -6.59 2.64
CA VAL A 52 -1.34 -7.99 2.41
C VAL A 52 -1.81 -8.12 0.97
N PHE A 53 -1.15 -9.00 0.23
CA PHE A 53 -1.54 -9.34 -1.13
C PHE A 53 -2.04 -10.78 -1.15
N GLY A 54 -3.32 -10.97 -1.48
CA GLY A 54 -3.99 -12.27 -1.36
C GLY A 54 -3.96 -12.76 0.09
N THR A 55 -3.13 -13.77 0.36
CA THR A 55 -2.91 -14.36 1.69
C THR A 55 -1.51 -14.11 2.25
N GLN A 56 -0.66 -13.38 1.51
CA GLN A 56 0.73 -13.15 1.88
C GLN A 56 0.95 -11.71 2.35
N THR A 57 1.59 -11.55 3.51
CA THR A 57 2.04 -10.25 4.01
C THR A 57 3.28 -9.80 3.26
N LEU A 58 3.29 -8.54 2.81
CA LEU A 58 4.44 -7.96 2.13
C LEU A 58 5.46 -7.42 3.13
N GLU A 59 6.72 -7.78 2.93
CA GLU A 59 7.87 -7.30 3.70
C GLU A 59 8.39 -5.99 3.12
N ASP A 60 8.74 -5.06 4.02
CA ASP A 60 9.19 -3.70 3.70
C ASP A 60 10.45 -3.65 2.84
N LEU A 61 11.39 -4.59 3.04
CA LEU A 61 12.64 -4.69 2.27
C LEU A 61 12.47 -5.27 0.87
N GLN A 62 11.28 -5.73 0.50
CA GLN A 62 11.03 -6.41 -0.76
C GLN A 62 10.29 -5.50 -1.75
N LEU A 63 10.58 -5.67 -3.04
CA LEU A 63 9.94 -4.90 -4.12
C LEU A 63 8.53 -5.43 -4.40
N LEU A 64 7.59 -4.53 -4.74
CA LEU A 64 6.24 -4.96 -5.17
C LEU A 64 6.31 -5.95 -6.34
N SER A 65 7.21 -5.70 -7.29
CA SER A 65 7.41 -6.56 -8.45
C SER A 65 7.93 -7.96 -8.09
N SER A 66 8.59 -8.12 -6.94
CA SER A 66 9.11 -9.42 -6.48
C SER A 66 7.98 -10.37 -6.08
N TYR A 67 6.90 -9.83 -5.52
CA TYR A 67 5.69 -10.58 -5.18
C TYR A 67 4.78 -10.87 -6.38
N GLY A 68 5.17 -10.49 -7.60
CA GLY A 68 4.33 -10.63 -8.79
C GLY A 68 3.12 -9.70 -8.80
N ILE A 69 3.15 -8.61 -8.02
CA ILE A 69 2.13 -7.57 -8.03
C ILE A 69 2.20 -6.86 -9.38
N LYS A 70 1.07 -6.84 -10.10
CA LYS A 70 0.93 -6.32 -11.47
C LYS A 70 -0.10 -5.19 -11.53
N HIS A 71 -0.24 -4.56 -12.69
CA HIS A 71 -1.31 -3.62 -12.97
C HIS A 71 -2.67 -4.25 -12.59
N LEU A 72 -3.56 -3.46 -11.97
CA LEU A 72 -4.87 -3.92 -11.44
C LEU A 72 -4.84 -4.89 -10.25
N SER A 73 -3.67 -5.13 -9.65
CA SER A 73 -3.59 -5.92 -8.42
C SER A 73 -4.15 -5.13 -7.25
N ILE A 74 -5.15 -5.69 -6.56
CA ILE A 74 -5.71 -5.10 -5.35
C ILE A 74 -4.87 -5.56 -4.17
N ILE A 75 -4.16 -4.63 -3.55
CA ILE A 75 -3.47 -4.89 -2.29
C ILE A 75 -4.40 -4.47 -1.17
N ARG A 76 -4.70 -5.40 -0.27
CA ARG A 76 -5.41 -5.09 0.97
C ARG A 76 -4.39 -4.67 1.98
N THR A 77 -4.73 -3.66 2.75
CA THR A 77 -3.89 -3.30 3.89
C THR A 77 -4.56 -3.70 5.18
N LEU A 78 -3.78 -3.87 6.24
CA LEU A 78 -4.27 -4.06 7.59
C LEU A 78 -3.72 -2.91 8.41
N LEU A 79 -4.64 -2.13 8.94
CA LEU A 79 -4.34 -1.03 9.82
C LEU A 79 -4.18 -1.57 11.25
N ARG A 80 -3.03 -1.32 11.88
CA ARG A 80 -2.92 -1.47 13.33
C ARG A 80 -3.02 -0.08 13.93
N VAL A 81 -4.25 0.32 14.26
CA VAL A 81 -4.49 1.51 15.06
C VAL A 81 -3.90 1.31 16.46
N ALA A 82 -2.71 1.86 16.70
CA ALA A 82 -2.19 2.08 18.03
C ALA A 82 -2.64 3.49 18.47
N GLY A 83 -3.73 3.55 19.23
CA GLY A 83 -4.19 4.78 19.86
C GLY A 83 -5.17 5.59 19.01
N GLY A 84 -6.46 5.47 19.34
CA GLY A 84 -7.45 6.46 18.93
C GLY A 84 -7.08 7.82 19.52
N THR A 85 -6.70 8.76 18.66
CA THR A 85 -6.72 10.17 18.97
C THR A 85 -8.16 10.58 19.22
N ARG A 86 -8.45 10.96 20.47
CA ARG A 86 -9.71 11.56 20.93
C ARG A 86 -9.84 12.99 20.42
#